data_AF-A0A5C5XQT9-F1
#
_entry.id   AF-A0A5C5XQT9-F1
#
_cell.length_a   1.000
_cell.length_b   1.000
_cell.length_c   1.000
_cell.angle_alpha   90.00
_cell.angle_beta   90.00
_cell.angle_gamma   90.00
#
_symmetry.space_group_name_H-M   'P 1'
#
loop_
_entity.id
_entity.type
_entity.pdbx_description
1 polymer ?
#
loop_
_entity_poly.entity_id
_entity_poly.type
_entity_poly.pdbx_seq_one_letter_code
_entity_poly.pdbx_strand_id
1 'polypeptide(L)'
;MLMIHSDRMTRRGFRPVAFFLATTALILAQPCWAGQSQSHWMTIANGAFPLGAAAVAAPSPTGALIQFRGGTMGTTYSVKVSRPPERADWQSEATLAVDAELRRVNDQMSTYLRSSELSRFNDSGSTDWFDVSVETASVVQFALDVGQRSGGAFDVTVGPLVDRWSFGPGERNRDVPSAEELEAIGRQIGQSHLSVRLDPPALKKDIPQLRVDLSAIAKGHGVDRVVDVLSRLGAQNVFVEIGGEVRVTGEKQTPDGPQPWRVGIQKPDAMNNEIVAAYRIEDAAMATSGDYRNFFEFEGERYSHTIDPVTLRPVRHNLASVTVVASSCMAADAWATALDVAGPQRAAQLASENDLDTLLITRRDNGPTTDGTLDESLENQMNYMGTGTLAAIADRMQNSGTLAQNAAADGAGFFERMGPIALLTGIGFAVVLAAMAVGVIFGRRAISGSCGGLNARTDEDGVSRCSMCSSPSEGCEKLREKIENQ
;
A
#
# COMPACT_ATOMS: atom_id res chain seq x y z
N MET A 1 -18.26 -69.71 -8.82
CA MET A 1 -16.91 -70.29 -8.89
C MET A 1 -16.08 -69.56 -7.84
N LEU A 2 -15.86 -70.23 -6.69
CA LEU A 2 -15.07 -69.87 -5.47
C LEU A 2 -15.23 -68.44 -4.90
N MET A 3 -15.75 -68.12 -3.70
CA MET A 3 -15.84 -68.76 -2.37
C MET A 3 -14.51 -69.16 -1.72
N ILE A 4 -14.12 -68.42 -0.65
CA ILE A 4 -13.62 -68.82 0.70
C ILE A 4 -13.43 -67.49 1.48
N HIS A 5 -14.23 -67.09 2.48
CA HIS A 5 -14.43 -67.55 3.88
C HIS A 5 -13.35 -67.13 4.90
N SER A 6 -13.82 -66.37 5.91
CA SER A 6 -13.54 -66.42 7.37
C SER A 6 -12.11 -66.09 7.86
N ASP A 7 -11.84 -65.47 9.02
CA ASP A 7 -12.62 -65.40 10.26
C ASP A 7 -12.17 -64.24 11.19
N ARG A 8 -13.06 -63.90 12.13
CA ARG A 8 -12.82 -63.01 13.27
C ARG A 8 -11.91 -63.67 14.31
N MET A 9 -11.05 -62.89 14.95
CA MET A 9 -10.80 -63.06 16.39
C MET A 9 -10.45 -61.75 17.10
N THR A 10 -11.24 -61.44 18.11
CA THR A 10 -11.13 -60.37 19.10
C THR A 10 -9.96 -60.58 20.05
N ARG A 11 -9.27 -59.51 20.50
CA ARG A 11 -9.33 -58.99 21.89
C ARG A 11 -8.19 -58.03 22.25
N ARG A 12 -8.56 -57.11 23.16
CA ARG A 12 -7.78 -56.29 24.10
C ARG A 12 -7.26 -54.97 23.55
N GLY A 13 -7.97 -53.91 23.95
CA GLY A 13 -7.75 -52.55 23.52
C GLY A 13 -6.73 -51.78 24.34
N PHE A 14 -6.63 -50.50 24.03
CA PHE A 14 -5.99 -49.49 24.84
C PHE A 14 -6.56 -48.12 24.42
N ARG A 15 -6.98 -47.32 25.40
CA ARG A 15 -7.56 -45.97 25.22
C ARG A 15 -6.39 -44.96 25.18
N PRO A 16 -6.32 -43.99 24.26
CA PRO A 16 -5.30 -42.96 24.28
C PRO A 16 -5.82 -41.74 25.07
N VAL A 17 -5.69 -41.78 26.39
CA VAL A 17 -5.76 -40.59 27.26
C VAL A 17 -4.61 -40.71 28.26
N ALA A 18 -3.40 -40.37 27.82
CA ALA A 18 -2.23 -40.12 28.68
C ALA A 18 -1.02 -39.79 27.80
N PHE A 19 -0.97 -38.60 27.19
CA PHE A 19 0.28 -38.04 26.65
C PHE A 19 0.23 -36.52 26.55
N PHE A 20 -0.16 -35.85 27.63
CA PHE A 20 0.03 -34.41 27.81
C PHE A 20 0.12 -34.14 29.30
N LEU A 21 1.35 -34.15 29.84
CA LEU A 21 1.80 -33.52 31.09
C LEU A 21 3.22 -34.03 31.40
N ALA A 22 4.24 -33.48 30.73
CA ALA A 22 5.64 -33.51 31.21
C ALA A 22 6.57 -32.70 30.29
N THR A 23 6.51 -31.36 30.34
CA THR A 23 7.67 -30.49 29.98
C THR A 23 7.41 -29.06 30.42
N THR A 24 7.54 -28.80 31.72
CA THR A 24 7.73 -27.45 32.27
C THR A 24 8.62 -27.58 33.52
N ALA A 25 9.93 -27.63 33.30
CA ALA A 25 10.98 -27.23 34.25
C ALA A 25 12.35 -27.59 33.65
N LEU A 26 13.04 -26.63 33.03
CA LEU A 26 14.52 -26.47 33.07
C LEU A 26 14.95 -25.31 32.13
N ILE A 27 14.84 -24.06 32.58
CA ILE A 27 15.72 -22.97 32.10
C ILE A 27 16.04 -22.08 33.30
N LEU A 28 16.98 -22.51 34.12
CA LEU A 28 17.82 -21.64 34.94
C LEU A 28 19.22 -22.23 34.97
N ALA A 29 20.21 -21.34 34.85
CA ALA A 29 21.66 -21.55 34.84
C ALA A 29 22.30 -21.74 33.46
N GLN A 30 22.83 -20.64 32.90
CA GLN A 30 24.26 -20.56 32.61
C GLN A 30 24.83 -19.16 32.94
N PRO A 31 26.08 -19.07 33.42
CA PRO A 31 26.62 -17.87 34.05
C PRO A 31 27.55 -17.05 33.13
N CYS A 32 27.67 -15.77 33.48
CA CYS A 32 28.74 -14.86 33.07
C CYS A 32 30.13 -15.49 33.14
N TRP A 33 30.90 -15.37 32.07
CA TRP A 33 32.37 -15.45 32.12
C TRP A 33 32.95 -14.07 31.80
N ALA A 34 33.30 -13.37 32.88
CA ALA A 34 34.21 -12.24 32.86
C ALA A 34 35.61 -12.75 33.20
N GLY A 35 36.62 -12.19 32.51
CA GLY A 35 37.93 -11.86 33.05
C GLY A 35 38.84 -12.99 33.51
N GLN A 36 39.91 -13.22 32.76
CA GLN A 36 41.18 -13.61 33.37
C GLN A 36 42.35 -12.81 32.77
N SER A 37 42.94 -12.00 33.66
CA SER A 37 44.21 -11.31 33.52
C SER A 37 45.37 -12.16 34.06
N GLN A 38 46.59 -11.74 33.73
CA GLN A 38 47.93 -12.12 34.22
C GLN A 38 48.72 -13.00 33.23
N SER A 39 50.00 -12.76 32.93
CA SER A 39 50.94 -11.72 33.36
C SER A 39 52.22 -11.78 32.48
N HIS A 40 52.79 -10.60 32.24
CA HIS A 40 54.21 -10.24 32.13
C HIS A 40 55.23 -11.21 31.49
N TRP A 41 55.82 -10.76 30.37
CA TRP A 41 57.27 -10.60 30.25
C TRP A 41 57.59 -9.41 29.31
N MET A 42 58.35 -8.45 29.83
CA MET A 42 59.11 -7.47 29.02
C MET A 42 60.40 -8.14 28.57
N THR A 43 60.87 -7.87 27.34
CA THR A 43 62.25 -7.41 27.05
C THR A 43 62.40 -7.01 25.56
N ILE A 44 62.51 -5.70 25.33
CA ILE A 44 63.46 -4.92 24.50
C ILE A 44 63.74 -5.31 23.02
N ALA A 45 63.38 -4.34 22.17
CA ALA A 45 64.02 -3.81 20.95
C ALA A 45 64.51 -4.76 19.84
N ASN A 46 63.97 -4.54 18.63
CA ASN A 46 64.77 -4.01 17.52
C ASN A 46 63.88 -3.52 16.38
N GLY A 47 64.31 -2.42 15.76
CA GLY A 47 63.58 -1.72 14.72
C GLY A 47 63.48 -2.52 13.42
N ALA A 48 62.32 -2.37 12.76
CA ALA A 48 62.18 -2.46 11.32
C ALA A 48 60.88 -1.73 10.96
N PHE A 49 61.01 -0.64 10.21
CA PHE A 49 59.91 -0.04 9.47
C PHE A 49 59.39 -1.06 8.44
N PRO A 50 58.11 -1.44 8.44
CA PRO A 50 57.48 -1.96 7.25
C PRO A 50 56.79 -0.81 6.52
N LEU A 51 57.37 -0.49 5.37
CA LEU A 51 56.73 -0.20 4.08
C LEU A 51 55.21 0.02 4.11
N GLY A 52 54.82 1.16 3.53
CA GLY A 52 53.47 1.66 3.43
C GLY A 52 52.38 0.60 3.28
N ALA A 53 51.49 0.57 4.26
CA ALA A 53 50.14 0.10 4.04
C ALA A 53 49.53 1.01 2.97
N ALA A 54 49.51 0.54 1.73
CA ALA A 54 48.53 1.01 0.76
C ALA A 54 47.18 0.93 1.48
N ALA A 55 46.55 2.08 1.67
CA ALA A 55 45.16 2.12 2.09
C ALA A 55 44.41 1.29 1.04
N VAL A 56 44.06 0.05 1.42
CA VAL A 56 43.08 -0.72 0.69
C VAL A 56 41.84 0.15 0.79
N ALA A 57 41.53 0.85 -0.31
CA ALA A 57 40.28 1.55 -0.44
C ALA A 57 39.20 0.55 -0.01
N ALA A 58 38.47 0.87 1.05
CA ALA A 58 37.30 0.10 1.43
C ALA A 58 36.48 -0.09 0.14
N PRO A 59 35.96 -1.30 -0.14
CA PRO A 59 35.11 -1.50 -1.30
C PRO A 59 34.05 -0.40 -1.28
N SER A 60 33.97 0.38 -2.36
CA SER A 60 32.93 1.39 -2.57
C SER A 60 31.58 0.79 -2.16
N PRO A 61 30.71 1.53 -1.46
CA PRO A 61 29.49 0.97 -0.91
C PRO A 61 28.73 0.25 -2.01
N THR A 62 28.59 -1.07 -1.85
CA THR A 62 27.90 -1.97 -2.77
C THR A 62 26.50 -1.40 -3.06
N GLY A 63 26.24 -1.01 -4.31
CA GLY A 63 24.90 -0.61 -4.75
C GLY A 63 24.39 0.72 -4.22
N ALA A 64 25.08 1.82 -4.55
CA ALA A 64 24.54 3.17 -4.33
C ALA A 64 23.11 3.26 -4.91
N LEU A 65 22.13 3.37 -4.02
CA LEU A 65 20.74 3.66 -4.31
C LEU A 65 20.50 5.09 -3.85
N ILE A 66 20.20 5.99 -4.80
CA ILE A 66 19.78 7.34 -4.45
C ILE A 66 18.26 7.43 -4.57
N GLN A 67 17.68 8.29 -3.72
CA GLN A 67 16.26 8.54 -3.71
C GLN A 67 16.00 10.03 -3.52
N PHE A 68 15.04 10.55 -4.28
CA PHE A 68 14.52 11.90 -4.11
C PHE A 68 13.01 11.92 -4.34
N ARG A 69 12.36 12.94 -3.79
CA ARG A 69 10.90 13.09 -3.73
C ARG A 69 10.52 14.56 -3.86
N GLY A 70 9.31 14.81 -4.34
CA GLY A 70 8.73 16.15 -4.44
C GLY A 70 7.22 16.10 -4.63
N GLY A 71 6.60 17.26 -4.84
CA GLY A 71 5.17 17.41 -5.10
C GLY A 71 4.89 17.67 -6.58
N THR A 72 3.80 17.11 -7.10
CA THR A 72 3.30 17.35 -8.46
C THR A 72 1.84 16.92 -8.58
N MET A 73 1.04 17.51 -9.48
CA MET A 73 -0.31 17.04 -9.82
C MET A 73 -1.24 16.82 -8.60
N GLY A 74 -1.10 17.64 -7.55
CA GLY A 74 -1.87 17.49 -6.30
C GLY A 74 -1.48 16.28 -5.43
N THR A 75 -0.37 15.61 -5.75
CA THR A 75 0.18 14.45 -5.02
C THR A 75 1.70 14.57 -4.87
N THR A 76 2.36 13.47 -4.50
CA THR A 76 3.82 13.36 -4.40
C THR A 76 4.38 12.42 -5.47
N TYR A 77 5.65 12.63 -5.82
CA TYR A 77 6.44 11.68 -6.58
C TYR A 77 7.61 11.14 -5.75
N SER A 78 8.07 9.94 -6.10
CA SER A 78 9.29 9.33 -5.59
C SER A 78 10.09 8.70 -6.71
N VAL A 79 11.35 9.11 -6.84
CA VAL A 79 12.31 8.50 -7.77
C VAL A 79 13.40 7.78 -6.99
N LYS A 80 13.70 6.54 -7.38
CA LYS A 80 14.86 5.80 -6.88
C LYS A 80 15.73 5.40 -8.07
N VAL A 81 17.04 5.56 -7.94
CA VAL A 81 18.01 5.23 -8.98
C VAL A 81 19.06 4.33 -8.38
N SER A 82 19.17 3.11 -8.91
CA SER A 82 20.21 2.16 -8.53
C SER A 82 21.40 2.28 -9.48
N ARG A 83 22.61 2.26 -8.93
CA ARG A 83 23.85 2.47 -9.71
C ARG A 83 23.76 3.77 -10.53
N PRO A 84 23.52 4.93 -9.89
CA PRO A 84 23.44 6.20 -10.61
C PRO A 84 24.77 6.50 -11.32
N PRO A 85 24.76 7.29 -12.40
CA PRO A 85 25.98 7.73 -13.06
C PRO A 85 26.97 8.38 -12.09
N GLU A 86 28.26 8.04 -12.22
CA GLU A 86 29.34 8.52 -11.34
C GLU A 86 29.74 9.96 -11.66
N ARG A 87 28.85 10.90 -11.35
CA ARG A 87 29.07 12.34 -11.51
C ARG A 87 28.54 13.11 -10.31
N ALA A 88 29.37 13.99 -9.76
CA ALA A 88 29.13 14.64 -8.46
C ALA A 88 27.83 15.47 -8.38
N ASP A 89 27.45 16.12 -9.47
CA ASP A 89 26.24 16.97 -9.57
C ASP A 89 25.03 16.25 -10.19
N TRP A 90 25.16 14.95 -10.51
CA TRP A 90 24.14 14.21 -11.25
C TRP A 90 22.78 14.21 -10.54
N GLN A 91 22.75 13.96 -9.24
CA GLN A 91 21.50 13.92 -8.48
C GLN A 91 20.79 15.28 -8.47
N SER A 92 21.52 16.37 -8.35
CA SER A 92 20.95 17.73 -8.37
C SER A 92 20.40 18.06 -9.76
N GLU A 93 21.13 17.75 -10.83
CA GLU A 93 20.64 17.93 -12.19
C GLU A 93 19.41 17.07 -12.48
N ALA A 94 19.43 15.80 -12.08
CA ALA A 94 18.30 14.88 -12.25
C ALA A 94 17.05 15.38 -11.51
N THR A 95 17.21 15.86 -10.28
CA THR A 95 16.09 16.42 -9.50
C THR A 95 15.48 17.64 -10.21
N LEU A 96 16.31 18.58 -10.68
CA LEU A 96 15.84 19.77 -11.40
C LEU A 96 15.17 19.42 -12.74
N ALA A 97 15.73 18.47 -13.49
CA ALA A 97 15.17 18.01 -14.75
C ALA A 97 13.83 17.31 -14.56
N VAL A 98 13.69 16.48 -13.53
CA VAL A 98 12.43 15.82 -13.17
C VAL A 98 11.38 16.84 -12.75
N ASP A 99 11.72 17.80 -11.89
CA ASP A 99 10.80 18.87 -11.48
C ASP A 99 10.34 19.72 -12.68
N ALA A 100 11.25 20.05 -13.60
CA ALA A 100 10.94 20.81 -14.80
C ALA A 100 9.99 20.03 -15.73
N GLU A 101 10.24 18.74 -15.93
CA GLU A 101 9.38 17.90 -16.77
C GLU A 101 7.99 17.74 -16.15
N LEU A 102 7.90 17.51 -14.84
CA LEU A 102 6.62 17.40 -14.16
C LEU A 102 5.82 18.70 -14.17
N ARG A 103 6.50 19.86 -14.10
CA ARG A 103 5.84 21.16 -14.33
C ARG A 103 5.33 21.29 -15.76
N ARG A 104 6.13 20.90 -16.76
CA ARG A 104 5.70 20.89 -18.17
C ARG A 104 4.44 20.05 -18.37
N VAL A 105 4.37 18.86 -17.78
CA VAL A 105 3.16 18.01 -17.86
C VAL A 105 1.95 18.69 -17.19
N ASN A 106 2.14 19.37 -16.05
CA ASN A 106 1.05 20.16 -15.43
C ASN A 106 0.60 21.33 -16.31
N ASP A 107 1.54 22.09 -16.88
CA ASP A 107 1.26 23.20 -17.79
C ASP A 107 0.56 22.74 -19.08
N GLN A 108 0.71 21.48 -19.46
CA GLN A 108 0.02 20.90 -20.60
C GLN A 108 -1.37 20.38 -20.21
N MET A 109 -1.48 19.57 -19.15
CA MET A 109 -2.63 18.66 -18.96
C MET A 109 -3.42 18.88 -17.68
N SER A 110 -3.04 19.82 -16.81
CA SER A 110 -3.77 20.04 -15.55
C SER A 110 -5.13 20.71 -15.78
N THR A 111 -6.20 20.14 -15.24
CA THR A 111 -7.54 20.75 -15.18
C THR A 111 -7.66 21.83 -14.10
N TYR A 112 -6.75 21.87 -13.13
CA TYR A 112 -6.74 22.84 -12.03
C TYR A 112 -5.99 24.13 -12.38
N LEU A 113 -5.03 24.07 -13.32
CA LEU A 113 -4.31 25.25 -13.79
C LEU A 113 -5.06 25.91 -14.94
N ARG A 114 -5.63 27.10 -14.70
CA ARG A 114 -6.31 27.88 -15.76
C ARG A 114 -5.41 28.22 -16.95
N SER A 115 -4.10 28.34 -16.72
CA SER A 115 -3.11 28.63 -17.76
C SER A 115 -2.71 27.40 -18.57
N SER A 116 -3.13 26.19 -18.19
CA SER A 116 -2.72 24.98 -18.88
C SER A 116 -3.24 24.94 -20.31
N GLU A 117 -2.55 24.22 -21.18
CA GLU A 117 -3.00 23.96 -22.55
C GLU A 117 -4.39 23.32 -22.59
N LEU A 118 -4.63 22.31 -21.76
CA LEU A 118 -5.93 21.65 -21.63
C LEU A 118 -7.04 22.60 -21.15
N SER A 119 -6.79 23.42 -20.12
CA SER A 119 -7.78 24.38 -19.64
C SER A 119 -8.11 25.43 -20.69
N ARG A 120 -7.11 25.94 -21.43
CA ARG A 120 -7.33 26.88 -22.53
C ARG A 120 -8.13 26.26 -23.68
N PHE A 121 -7.89 24.98 -24.00
CA PHE A 121 -8.71 24.25 -24.96
C PHE A 121 -10.16 24.10 -24.46
N ASN A 122 -10.34 23.73 -23.20
CA ASN A 122 -11.67 23.57 -22.59
C ASN A 122 -12.46 24.88 -22.54
N ASP A 123 -11.80 25.99 -22.25
CA ASP A 123 -12.42 27.32 -22.15
C ASP A 123 -12.60 28.01 -23.52
N SER A 124 -11.96 27.50 -24.57
CA SER A 124 -12.18 27.98 -25.94
C SER A 124 -13.61 27.66 -26.38
N GLY A 125 -14.33 28.67 -26.87
CA GLY A 125 -15.63 28.50 -27.53
C GLY A 125 -15.52 28.14 -29.02
N SER A 126 -14.31 28.01 -29.55
CA SER A 126 -14.08 27.68 -30.97
C SER A 126 -14.38 26.21 -31.26
N THR A 127 -14.94 25.96 -32.44
CA THR A 127 -15.08 24.61 -33.01
C THR A 127 -14.05 24.32 -34.10
N ASP A 128 -13.09 25.22 -34.31
CA ASP A 128 -11.93 24.99 -35.18
C ASP A 128 -10.79 24.27 -34.43
N TRP A 129 -9.75 23.91 -35.18
CA TRP A 129 -8.53 23.34 -34.60
C TRP A 129 -7.87 24.30 -33.62
N PHE A 130 -7.51 23.78 -32.46
CA PHE A 130 -6.77 24.45 -31.40
C PHE A 130 -5.39 23.80 -31.29
N ASP A 131 -4.34 24.59 -31.50
CA ASP A 131 -2.97 24.09 -31.45
C ASP A 131 -2.60 23.65 -30.04
N VAL A 132 -1.98 22.47 -29.94
CA VAL A 132 -1.51 21.88 -28.69
C VAL A 132 -0.10 21.33 -28.87
N SER A 133 0.56 21.00 -27.77
CA SER A 133 1.79 20.24 -27.79
C SER A 133 1.58 18.82 -28.35
N VAL A 134 2.63 18.25 -28.93
CA VAL A 134 2.59 16.87 -29.44
C VAL A 134 2.33 15.86 -28.32
N GLU A 135 2.77 16.15 -27.10
CA GLU A 135 2.52 15.32 -25.93
C GLU A 135 1.02 15.29 -25.58
N THR A 136 0.35 16.44 -25.49
CA THR A 136 -1.11 16.50 -25.27
C THR A 136 -1.87 15.80 -26.39
N ALA A 137 -1.50 16.05 -27.66
CA ALA A 137 -2.16 15.38 -28.79
C ALA A 137 -1.97 13.85 -28.73
N SER A 138 -0.79 13.37 -28.34
CA SER A 138 -0.52 11.92 -28.22
C SER A 138 -1.31 11.28 -27.07
N VAL A 139 -1.40 11.97 -25.92
CA VAL A 139 -2.21 11.51 -24.77
C VAL A 139 -3.69 11.45 -25.13
N VAL A 140 -4.23 12.49 -25.79
CA VAL A 140 -5.63 12.50 -26.24
C VAL A 140 -5.88 11.42 -27.29
N GLN A 141 -4.99 11.23 -28.25
CA GLN A 141 -5.12 10.16 -29.24
C GLN A 141 -5.17 8.78 -28.59
N PHE A 142 -4.30 8.51 -27.62
CA PHE A 142 -4.31 7.24 -26.91
C PHE A 142 -5.56 7.08 -26.04
N ALA A 143 -6.02 8.16 -25.39
CA ALA A 143 -7.27 8.16 -24.66
C ALA A 143 -8.48 7.78 -25.53
N LEU A 144 -8.58 8.36 -26.74
CA LEU A 144 -9.63 8.03 -27.70
C LEU A 144 -9.57 6.56 -28.15
N ASP A 145 -8.37 6.03 -28.36
CA ASP A 145 -8.16 4.61 -28.69
C ASP A 145 -8.63 3.68 -27.57
N VAL A 146 -8.30 3.98 -26.30
CA VAL A 146 -8.77 3.22 -25.13
C VAL A 146 -10.28 3.34 -24.99
N GLY A 147 -10.84 4.53 -25.20
CA GLY A 147 -12.29 4.74 -25.21
C GLY A 147 -13.00 3.87 -26.24
N GLN A 148 -12.49 3.82 -27.47
CA GLN A 148 -13.03 2.93 -28.50
C GLN A 148 -12.92 1.45 -28.12
N ARG A 149 -11.73 1.01 -27.67
CA ARG A 149 -11.45 -0.42 -27.36
C ARG A 149 -12.16 -0.91 -26.10
N SER A 150 -12.47 -0.02 -25.16
CA SER A 150 -13.24 -0.33 -23.96
C SER A 150 -14.75 -0.29 -24.17
N GLY A 151 -15.22 0.11 -25.36
CA GLY A 151 -16.65 0.28 -25.64
C GLY A 151 -17.26 1.49 -24.94
N GLY A 152 -16.46 2.55 -24.73
CA GLY A 152 -16.88 3.79 -24.09
C GLY A 152 -16.71 3.82 -22.57
N ALA A 153 -16.20 2.75 -21.94
CA ALA A 153 -15.97 2.76 -20.49
C ALA A 153 -14.88 3.76 -20.07
N PHE A 154 -13.92 4.05 -20.94
CA PHE A 154 -12.99 5.16 -20.76
C PHE A 154 -13.41 6.34 -21.63
N ASP A 155 -13.76 7.47 -21.02
CA ASP A 155 -14.14 8.67 -21.74
C ASP A 155 -13.55 9.92 -21.09
N VAL A 156 -12.58 10.55 -21.76
CA VAL A 156 -11.90 11.77 -21.27
C VAL A 156 -12.76 13.03 -21.39
N THR A 157 -13.99 12.96 -21.90
CA THR A 157 -14.88 14.11 -22.03
C THR A 157 -15.89 14.21 -20.88
N VAL A 158 -15.80 13.32 -19.88
CA VAL A 158 -16.66 13.32 -18.68
C VAL A 158 -16.36 14.44 -17.68
N GLY A 159 -15.44 15.36 -18.01
CA GLY A 159 -15.06 16.49 -17.15
C GLY A 159 -16.24 17.25 -16.53
N PRO A 160 -17.30 17.59 -17.29
CA PRO A 160 -18.50 18.24 -16.73
C PRO A 160 -19.22 17.41 -15.66
N LEU A 161 -19.23 16.08 -15.78
CA LEU A 161 -19.79 15.18 -14.76
C LEU A 161 -18.87 15.12 -13.53
N VAL A 162 -17.56 15.01 -13.74
CA VAL A 162 -16.55 14.99 -12.66
C VAL A 162 -16.65 16.27 -11.82
N ASP A 163 -16.78 17.42 -12.47
CA ASP A 163 -17.03 18.71 -11.81
C ASP A 163 -18.36 18.72 -11.04
N ARG A 164 -19.45 18.26 -11.65
CA ARG A 164 -20.78 18.25 -11.01
C ARG A 164 -20.85 17.35 -9.78
N TRP A 165 -20.14 16.22 -9.81
CA TRP A 165 -20.02 15.29 -8.69
C TRP A 165 -18.93 15.70 -7.68
N SER A 166 -18.40 16.93 -7.77
CA SER A 166 -17.45 17.53 -6.81
C SER A 166 -16.07 16.86 -6.75
N PHE A 167 -15.68 16.17 -7.81
CA PHE A 167 -14.36 15.55 -7.94
C PHE A 167 -13.38 16.38 -8.77
N GLY A 168 -13.88 17.38 -9.50
CA GLY A 168 -13.07 18.32 -10.28
C GLY A 168 -12.80 19.67 -9.58
N PRO A 169 -12.20 20.64 -10.28
CA PRO A 169 -11.95 22.00 -9.77
C PRO A 169 -13.22 22.86 -9.59
N GLY A 170 -14.40 22.38 -10.01
CA GLY A 170 -15.69 23.05 -9.88
C GLY A 170 -16.16 23.29 -8.43
N GLU A 171 -17.34 23.90 -8.30
CA GLU A 171 -17.97 24.11 -6.99
C GLU A 171 -18.26 22.78 -6.30
N ARG A 172 -17.96 22.71 -4.99
CA ARG A 172 -18.23 21.51 -4.18
C ARG A 172 -19.71 21.45 -3.81
N ASN A 173 -20.49 20.82 -4.67
CA ASN A 173 -21.87 20.46 -4.46
C ASN A 173 -21.97 19.12 -3.71
N ARG A 174 -22.70 19.10 -2.58
CA ARG A 174 -22.89 17.90 -1.75
C ARG A 174 -24.28 17.28 -1.92
N ASP A 175 -24.99 17.66 -2.98
CA ASP A 175 -26.29 17.13 -3.34
C ASP A 175 -26.18 16.11 -4.48
N VAL A 176 -27.20 15.25 -4.59
CA VAL A 176 -27.35 14.34 -5.72
C VAL A 176 -28.02 15.10 -6.87
N PRO A 177 -27.39 15.21 -8.06
CA PRO A 177 -27.97 15.86 -9.22
C PRO A 177 -29.28 15.20 -9.66
N SER A 178 -30.22 16.01 -10.19
CA SER A 178 -31.48 15.48 -10.76
C SER A 178 -31.20 14.72 -12.06
N ALA A 179 -32.14 13.85 -12.48
CA ALA A 179 -32.00 13.13 -13.74
C ALA A 179 -31.95 14.09 -14.94
N GLU A 180 -32.78 15.13 -14.94
CA GLU A 180 -32.82 16.15 -15.99
C GLU A 180 -31.52 16.95 -16.07
N GLU A 181 -30.90 17.23 -14.92
CA GLU A 181 -29.59 17.88 -14.84
C GLU A 181 -28.49 17.00 -15.45
N LEU A 182 -28.44 15.72 -15.05
CA LEU A 182 -27.48 14.76 -15.59
C LEU A 182 -27.66 14.60 -17.10
N GLU A 183 -28.88 14.47 -17.60
CA GLU A 183 -29.15 14.40 -19.04
C GLU A 183 -28.70 15.66 -19.78
N ALA A 184 -28.84 16.84 -19.17
CA ALA A 184 -28.37 18.09 -19.77
C ALA A 184 -26.84 18.16 -19.87
N ILE A 185 -26.14 17.62 -18.88
CA ILE A 185 -24.68 17.46 -18.90
C ILE A 185 -24.28 16.37 -19.91
N GLY A 186 -25.00 15.25 -19.96
CA GLY A 186 -24.75 14.13 -20.85
C GLY A 186 -24.82 14.50 -22.35
N ARG A 187 -25.57 15.54 -22.71
CA ARG A 187 -25.57 16.10 -24.07
C ARG A 187 -24.31 16.88 -24.45
N GLN A 188 -23.43 17.14 -23.49
CA GLN A 188 -22.20 17.92 -23.64
C GLN A 188 -20.93 17.06 -23.59
N ILE A 189 -21.08 15.75 -23.43
CA ILE A 189 -19.98 14.78 -23.37
C ILE A 189 -20.08 13.81 -24.54
N GLY A 190 -18.98 13.14 -24.83
CA GLY A 190 -18.87 12.07 -25.81
C GLY A 190 -17.61 12.23 -26.65
N GLN A 191 -16.78 11.18 -26.68
CA GLN A 191 -15.54 11.17 -27.48
C GLN A 191 -15.75 11.38 -28.98
N SER A 192 -16.93 11.10 -29.52
CA SER A 192 -17.27 11.41 -30.92
C SER A 192 -17.18 12.90 -31.25
N HIS A 193 -17.29 13.76 -30.24
CA HIS A 193 -17.19 15.21 -30.37
C HIS A 193 -15.74 15.71 -30.34
N LEU A 194 -14.77 14.86 -30.01
CA LEU A 194 -13.35 15.20 -29.91
C LEU A 194 -12.58 14.61 -31.10
N SER A 195 -11.79 15.45 -31.76
CA SER A 195 -10.86 15.06 -32.82
C SER A 195 -9.44 15.51 -32.48
N VAL A 196 -8.46 14.71 -32.88
CA VAL A 196 -7.04 14.96 -32.66
C VAL A 196 -6.28 14.86 -33.99
N ARG A 197 -5.26 15.69 -34.13
CA ARG A 197 -4.29 15.66 -35.21
C ARG A 197 -2.89 15.73 -34.60
N LEU A 198 -1.96 14.92 -35.09
CA LEU A 198 -0.57 14.90 -34.60
C LEU A 198 0.37 15.83 -35.37
N ASP A 199 0.05 16.18 -36.62
CA ASP A 199 0.89 17.03 -37.46
C ASP A 199 0.07 18.04 -38.32
N PRO A 200 0.18 19.36 -38.05
CA PRO A 200 0.68 19.92 -36.81
C PRO A 200 -0.24 19.51 -35.63
N PRO A 201 0.31 19.35 -34.41
CA PRO A 201 -0.43 18.85 -33.25
C PRO A 201 -1.56 19.81 -32.86
N ALA A 202 -2.79 19.32 -32.90
CA ALA A 202 -3.99 20.11 -32.63
C ALA A 202 -5.15 19.23 -32.13
N LEU A 203 -6.03 19.82 -31.32
CA LEU A 203 -7.31 19.24 -30.91
C LEU A 203 -8.46 20.02 -31.53
N LYS A 204 -9.62 19.38 -31.71
CA LYS A 204 -10.84 20.02 -32.19
C LYS A 204 -12.04 19.43 -31.46
N LYS A 205 -12.97 20.30 -31.06
CA LYS A 205 -14.29 19.92 -30.57
C LYS A 205 -15.37 20.45 -31.49
N ASP A 206 -16.40 19.66 -31.79
CA ASP A 206 -17.52 20.09 -32.65
C ASP A 206 -18.65 20.78 -31.85
N ILE A 207 -18.69 20.58 -30.54
CA ILE A 207 -19.55 21.30 -29.59
C ILE A 207 -18.69 22.20 -28.67
N PRO A 208 -18.99 23.51 -28.55
CA PRO A 208 -18.21 24.43 -27.71
C PRO A 208 -18.13 24.04 -26.23
N GLN A 209 -19.15 23.35 -25.72
CA GLN A 209 -19.29 22.97 -24.32
C GLN A 209 -18.43 21.75 -23.94
N LEU A 210 -17.86 21.02 -24.91
CA LEU A 210 -17.03 19.85 -24.62
C LEU A 210 -15.85 20.27 -23.74
N ARG A 211 -15.66 19.56 -22.64
CA ARG A 211 -14.50 19.72 -21.76
C ARG A 211 -13.80 18.36 -21.64
N VAL A 212 -12.48 18.39 -21.75
CA VAL A 212 -11.63 17.21 -21.66
C VAL A 212 -10.94 17.19 -20.28
N ASP A 213 -10.98 16.04 -19.64
CA ASP A 213 -10.29 15.71 -18.39
C ASP A 213 -9.34 14.53 -18.63
N LEU A 214 -8.05 14.78 -18.41
CA LEU A 214 -6.98 13.79 -18.58
C LEU A 214 -6.50 13.21 -17.25
N SER A 215 -7.24 13.40 -16.16
CA SER A 215 -6.83 12.97 -14.80
C SER A 215 -6.60 11.47 -14.67
N ALA A 216 -7.25 10.65 -15.50
CA ALA A 216 -7.15 9.19 -15.55
C ALA A 216 -6.05 8.64 -16.49
N ILE A 217 -5.16 9.51 -17.00
CA ILE A 217 -4.09 9.12 -17.93
C ILE A 217 -2.82 9.98 -17.79
N ALA A 218 -2.96 11.24 -17.38
CA ALA A 218 -1.86 12.20 -17.33
C ALA A 218 -0.79 11.88 -16.27
N LYS A 219 -1.17 11.21 -15.16
CA LYS A 219 -0.19 10.75 -14.16
C LYS A 219 0.70 9.66 -14.73
N GLY A 220 0.10 8.64 -15.35
CA GLY A 220 0.84 7.61 -16.08
C GLY A 220 1.77 8.21 -17.14
N HIS A 221 1.30 9.19 -17.93
CA HIS A 221 2.16 9.93 -18.85
C HIS A 221 3.34 10.63 -18.13
N GLY A 222 3.08 11.33 -17.02
CA GLY A 222 4.12 11.97 -16.21
C GLY A 222 5.20 11.00 -15.72
N VAL A 223 4.80 9.79 -15.29
CA VAL A 223 5.74 8.73 -14.89
C VAL A 223 6.63 8.33 -16.08
N ASP A 224 6.04 8.12 -17.25
CA ASP A 224 6.78 7.76 -18.47
C ASP A 224 7.80 8.85 -18.86
N ARG A 225 7.38 10.11 -18.80
CA ARG A 225 8.24 11.27 -19.10
C ARG A 225 9.42 11.38 -18.15
N VAL A 226 9.23 11.11 -16.86
CA VAL A 226 10.31 11.11 -15.87
C VAL A 226 11.32 9.99 -16.15
N VAL A 227 10.84 8.78 -16.49
CA VAL A 227 11.73 7.68 -16.89
C VAL A 227 12.56 8.07 -18.12
N ASP A 228 11.95 8.69 -19.13
CA ASP A 228 12.64 9.16 -20.33
C ASP A 228 13.71 10.22 -20.00
N VAL A 229 13.41 11.17 -19.11
CA VAL A 229 14.37 12.19 -18.64
C VAL A 229 15.56 11.53 -17.97
N LEU A 230 15.33 10.60 -17.03
CA LEU A 230 16.40 9.92 -16.31
C LEU A 230 17.25 9.06 -17.23
N SER A 231 16.62 8.40 -18.20
CA SER A 231 17.31 7.62 -19.25
C SER A 231 18.25 8.50 -20.08
N ARG A 232 17.80 9.69 -20.51
CA ARG A 232 18.65 10.68 -21.21
C ARG A 232 19.82 11.19 -20.36
N LEU A 233 19.65 11.21 -19.03
CA LEU A 233 20.71 11.54 -18.08
C LEU A 233 21.62 10.34 -17.74
N GLY A 234 21.42 9.18 -18.38
CA GLY A 234 22.26 7.99 -18.22
C GLY A 234 21.85 7.04 -17.09
N ALA A 235 20.74 7.28 -16.40
CA ALA A 235 20.21 6.34 -15.40
C ALA A 235 19.41 5.22 -16.07
N GLN A 236 19.90 3.99 -15.94
CA GLN A 236 19.29 2.81 -16.56
C GLN A 236 18.44 1.98 -15.59
N ASN A 237 18.71 2.08 -14.28
CA ASN A 237 18.00 1.31 -13.26
C ASN A 237 17.17 2.26 -12.39
N VAL A 238 15.95 2.53 -12.81
CA VAL A 238 15.09 3.50 -12.13
C VAL A 238 13.80 2.87 -11.63
N PHE A 239 13.28 3.44 -10.55
CA PHE A 239 11.93 3.23 -10.05
C PHE A 239 11.31 4.60 -9.88
N VAL A 240 10.28 4.88 -10.66
CA VAL A 240 9.55 6.15 -10.64
C VAL A 240 8.14 5.87 -10.17
N GLU A 241 7.67 6.61 -9.18
CA GLU A 241 6.31 6.55 -8.68
C GLU A 241 5.73 7.96 -8.58
N ILE A 242 4.49 8.15 -9.03
CA ILE A 242 3.72 9.39 -8.89
C ILE A 242 2.31 9.00 -8.49
N GLY A 243 1.85 9.38 -7.29
CA GLY A 243 0.47 9.15 -6.87
C GLY A 243 0.00 7.69 -6.79
N GLY A 244 0.92 6.73 -6.78
CA GLY A 244 0.65 5.29 -6.83
C GLY A 244 0.90 4.65 -8.20
N GLU A 245 0.97 5.42 -9.28
CA GLU A 245 1.37 4.94 -10.60
C GLU A 245 2.89 4.76 -10.65
N VAL A 246 3.34 3.60 -11.15
CA VAL A 246 4.76 3.20 -11.11
C VAL A 246 5.26 2.81 -12.49
N ARG A 247 6.50 3.18 -12.80
CA ARG A 247 7.29 2.56 -13.88
C ARG A 247 8.70 2.28 -13.41
N VAL A 248 9.23 1.13 -13.83
CA VAL A 248 10.59 0.73 -13.53
C VAL A 248 11.37 0.45 -14.80
N THR A 249 12.69 0.58 -14.71
CA THR A 249 13.62 0.03 -15.70
C THR A 249 14.82 -0.60 -14.99
N GLY A 250 15.44 -1.58 -15.64
CA GLY A 250 16.62 -2.28 -15.14
C GLY A 250 16.40 -2.95 -13.79
N GLU A 251 17.48 -3.04 -13.00
CA GLU A 251 17.52 -3.85 -11.78
C GLU A 251 17.99 -3.04 -10.58
N LYS A 252 17.43 -3.37 -9.41
CA LYS A 252 17.91 -2.85 -8.14
C LYS A 252 19.16 -3.63 -7.72
N GLN A 253 20.30 -2.96 -7.61
CA GLN A 253 21.48 -3.52 -6.97
C GLN A 253 21.21 -3.73 -5.46
N THR A 254 21.42 -4.95 -4.98
CA THR A 254 21.40 -5.30 -3.55
C THR A 254 22.74 -5.92 -3.14
N PRO A 255 22.97 -6.13 -1.83
CA PRO A 255 24.14 -6.89 -1.36
C PRO A 255 24.23 -8.31 -1.92
N ASP A 256 23.08 -8.92 -2.25
CA ASP A 256 22.98 -10.27 -2.80
C ASP A 256 23.07 -10.32 -4.34
N GLY A 257 23.31 -9.17 -4.99
CA GLY A 257 23.38 -9.02 -6.44
C GLY A 257 22.25 -8.17 -7.03
N PRO A 258 22.21 -8.01 -8.37
CA PRO A 258 21.08 -7.36 -9.02
C PRO A 258 19.79 -8.16 -8.80
N GLN A 259 18.70 -7.45 -8.54
CA GLN A 259 17.38 -8.03 -8.31
C GLN A 259 16.32 -7.20 -9.08
N PRO A 260 15.27 -7.84 -9.61
CA PRO A 260 14.13 -7.12 -10.16
C PRO A 260 13.53 -6.14 -9.16
N TRP A 261 12.99 -5.05 -9.66
CA TRP A 261 12.22 -4.14 -8.82
C TRP A 261 10.97 -4.83 -8.29
N ARG A 262 10.51 -4.39 -7.11
CA ARG A 262 9.30 -4.91 -6.48
C ARG A 262 8.34 -3.78 -6.20
N VAL A 263 7.11 -3.95 -6.67
CA VAL A 263 5.99 -3.02 -6.46
C VAL A 263 4.97 -3.69 -5.57
N GLY A 264 4.52 -2.97 -4.53
CA GLY A 264 3.49 -3.44 -3.62
C GLY A 264 2.11 -3.18 -4.21
N ILE A 265 1.28 -4.21 -4.28
CA ILE A 265 -0.15 -4.11 -4.54
C ILE A 265 -0.83 -4.00 -3.18
N GLN A 266 -1.64 -2.96 -2.98
CA GLN A 266 -2.31 -2.68 -1.71
C GLN A 266 -3.68 -3.35 -1.63
N LYS A 267 -4.10 -3.70 -0.42
CA LYS A 267 -5.49 -4.06 -0.15
C LYS A 267 -6.36 -2.81 -0.31
N PRO A 268 -7.53 -2.88 -0.98
CA PRO A 268 -8.45 -1.74 -1.07
C PRO A 268 -9.23 -1.55 0.24
N ASP A 269 -8.50 -1.14 1.28
CA ASP A 269 -8.98 -0.80 2.62
C ASP A 269 -8.61 0.66 2.90
N ALA A 270 -9.61 1.49 3.20
CA ALA A 270 -9.43 2.92 3.43
C ALA A 270 -8.67 3.23 4.74
N MET A 271 -8.64 2.29 5.70
CA MET A 271 -8.01 2.51 7.01
C MET A 271 -6.61 1.92 7.12
N ASN A 272 -6.26 0.94 6.28
CA ASN A 272 -5.02 0.18 6.40
C ASN A 272 -4.23 0.18 5.08
N ASN A 273 -2.98 0.66 5.11
CA ASN A 273 -2.04 0.59 3.98
C ASN A 273 -1.41 -0.81 3.84
N GLU A 274 -2.19 -1.88 4.01
CA GLU A 274 -1.71 -3.25 3.94
C GLU A 274 -1.31 -3.61 2.51
N ILE A 275 -0.07 -4.08 2.33
CA ILE A 275 0.42 -4.61 1.05
C ILE A 275 0.04 -6.09 0.98
N VAL A 276 -0.83 -6.44 0.04
CA VAL A 276 -1.31 -7.81 -0.15
C VAL A 276 -0.38 -8.67 -1.00
N ALA A 277 0.39 -8.04 -1.90
CA ALA A 277 1.38 -8.73 -2.70
C ALA A 277 2.54 -7.80 -3.09
N ALA A 278 3.74 -8.36 -3.18
CA ALA A 278 4.88 -7.71 -3.83
C ALA A 278 5.10 -8.36 -5.20
N TYR A 279 4.77 -7.64 -6.27
CA TYR A 279 4.95 -8.08 -7.64
C TYR A 279 6.36 -7.72 -8.12
N ARG A 280 7.02 -8.67 -8.78
CA ARG A 280 8.32 -8.45 -9.44
C ARG A 280 8.02 -7.83 -10.80
N ILE A 281 8.58 -6.65 -11.04
CA ILE A 281 8.34 -5.88 -12.26
C ILE A 281 9.68 -5.62 -12.95
N GLU A 282 9.71 -5.84 -14.26
CA GLU A 282 10.91 -5.77 -15.11
C GLU A 282 10.57 -4.94 -16.35
N ASP A 283 11.23 -3.80 -16.52
CA ASP A 283 11.06 -2.88 -17.65
C ASP A 283 9.59 -2.59 -18.03
N ALA A 284 8.74 -2.44 -17.02
CA ALA A 284 7.30 -2.27 -17.16
C ALA A 284 6.75 -1.23 -16.18
N ALA A 285 5.48 -0.90 -16.37
CA ALA A 285 4.71 -0.01 -15.54
C ALA A 285 3.52 -0.72 -14.90
N MET A 286 3.06 -0.19 -13.76
CA MET A 286 1.91 -0.65 -13.02
C MET A 286 1.09 0.56 -12.57
N ALA A 287 -0.22 0.52 -12.78
CA ALA A 287 -1.15 1.50 -12.26
C ALA A 287 -2.33 0.79 -11.56
N THR A 288 -2.91 1.45 -10.58
CA THR A 288 -4.01 0.91 -9.80
C THR A 288 -5.14 1.92 -9.64
N SER A 289 -6.31 1.63 -10.20
CA SER A 289 -7.55 2.35 -9.94
C SER A 289 -8.36 1.67 -8.83
N GLY A 290 -9.19 2.41 -8.11
CA GLY A 290 -10.06 1.86 -7.07
C GLY A 290 -10.83 2.91 -6.28
N ASP A 291 -11.91 2.47 -5.67
CA ASP A 291 -12.90 3.34 -5.02
C ASP A 291 -12.48 3.86 -3.63
N TYR A 292 -11.43 3.28 -3.03
CA TYR A 292 -11.17 3.33 -1.58
C TYR A 292 -10.44 4.58 -1.08
N ARG A 293 -9.89 5.41 -1.98
CA ARG A 293 -9.14 6.63 -1.61
C ARG A 293 -9.95 7.91 -1.75
N ASN A 294 -10.82 8.01 -2.76
CA ASN A 294 -11.56 9.22 -3.10
C ASN A 294 -13.05 8.91 -3.28
N PHE A 295 -13.85 9.21 -2.25
CA PHE A 295 -15.30 9.09 -2.24
C PHE A 295 -15.94 10.12 -1.31
N PHE A 296 -17.25 10.34 -1.44
CA PHE A 296 -18.05 11.01 -0.42
C PHE A 296 -19.30 10.19 -0.08
N GLU A 297 -19.90 10.46 1.08
CA GLU A 297 -21.13 9.82 1.53
C GLU A 297 -22.28 10.82 1.60
N PHE A 298 -23.44 10.43 1.10
CA PHE A 298 -24.69 11.20 1.17
C PHE A 298 -25.86 10.25 1.43
N GLU A 299 -26.66 10.51 2.47
CA GLU A 299 -27.79 9.66 2.90
C GLU A 299 -27.43 8.18 3.13
N GLY A 300 -26.20 7.91 3.56
CA GLY A 300 -25.70 6.54 3.78
C GLY A 300 -25.25 5.82 2.51
N GLU A 301 -25.33 6.46 1.34
CA GLU A 301 -24.76 5.96 0.08
C GLU A 301 -23.37 6.55 -0.17
N ARG A 302 -22.44 5.70 -0.63
CA ARG A 302 -21.07 6.08 -0.99
C ARG A 302 -20.95 6.32 -2.50
N TYR A 303 -20.33 7.45 -2.87
CA TYR A 303 -20.12 7.88 -4.25
C TYR A 303 -18.62 7.95 -4.57
N SER A 304 -18.15 7.12 -5.50
CA SER A 304 -16.76 7.12 -5.99
C SER A 304 -16.48 8.30 -6.94
N HIS A 305 -15.22 8.68 -7.06
CA HIS A 305 -14.73 9.63 -8.07
C HIS A 305 -14.75 9.10 -9.51
N THR A 306 -14.86 7.78 -9.69
CA THR A 306 -14.98 7.16 -11.02
C THR A 306 -16.41 7.28 -11.53
N ILE A 307 -16.59 8.00 -12.64
CA ILE A 307 -17.90 8.23 -13.29
C ILE A 307 -18.09 7.26 -14.46
N ASP A 308 -19.26 6.64 -14.53
CA ASP A 308 -19.69 5.88 -15.69
C ASP A 308 -20.34 6.82 -16.72
N PRO A 309 -19.76 6.97 -17.93
CA PRO A 309 -20.27 7.87 -18.98
C PRO A 309 -21.61 7.44 -19.55
N VAL A 310 -22.03 6.18 -19.37
CA VAL A 310 -23.33 5.67 -19.85
C VAL A 310 -24.43 6.03 -18.86
N THR A 311 -24.20 5.81 -17.56
CA THR A 311 -25.20 6.12 -16.53
C THR A 311 -25.14 7.57 -16.02
N LEU A 312 -24.08 8.31 -16.39
CA LEU A 312 -23.80 9.70 -15.99
C LEU A 312 -23.60 9.86 -14.46
N ARG A 313 -23.31 8.74 -13.78
CA ARG A 313 -23.25 8.63 -12.32
C ARG A 313 -21.96 7.95 -11.88
N PRO A 314 -21.53 8.15 -10.62
CA PRO A 314 -20.50 7.32 -10.02
C PRO A 314 -20.81 5.83 -10.14
N VAL A 315 -19.78 5.03 -10.39
CA VAL A 315 -19.88 3.57 -10.46
C VAL A 315 -20.47 2.98 -9.16
N ARG A 316 -21.29 1.93 -9.29
CA ARG A 316 -22.02 1.28 -8.17
C ARG A 316 -21.70 -0.21 -7.98
N HIS A 317 -20.68 -0.73 -8.66
CA HIS A 317 -20.29 -2.14 -8.56
C HIS A 317 -19.31 -2.40 -7.41
N ASN A 318 -19.16 -3.67 -7.02
CA ASN A 318 -18.30 -4.09 -5.92
C ASN A 318 -16.82 -4.24 -6.28
N LEU A 319 -16.39 -3.83 -7.47
CA LEU A 319 -14.97 -3.83 -7.84
C LEU A 319 -14.25 -2.79 -6.99
N ALA A 320 -13.39 -3.25 -6.09
CA ALA A 320 -12.71 -2.41 -5.11
C ALA A 320 -11.38 -1.86 -5.64
N SER A 321 -10.71 -2.63 -6.50
CA SER A 321 -9.48 -2.21 -7.15
C SER A 321 -9.22 -2.98 -8.44
N VAL A 322 -8.63 -2.26 -9.39
CA VAL A 322 -8.07 -2.79 -10.63
C VAL A 322 -6.59 -2.39 -10.69
N THR A 323 -5.71 -3.38 -10.82
CA THR A 323 -4.29 -3.16 -11.10
C THR A 323 -3.97 -3.65 -12.50
N VAL A 324 -3.31 -2.83 -13.31
CA VAL A 324 -2.86 -3.18 -14.67
C VAL A 324 -1.35 -3.05 -14.76
N VAL A 325 -0.71 -4.02 -15.41
CA VAL A 325 0.70 -3.96 -15.80
C VAL A 325 0.79 -3.79 -17.32
N ALA A 326 1.61 -2.85 -17.77
CA ALA A 326 1.80 -2.55 -19.19
C ALA A 326 3.21 -2.04 -19.47
N SER A 327 3.57 -1.91 -20.75
CA SER A 327 4.89 -1.38 -21.16
C SER A 327 5.07 0.12 -20.90
N SER A 328 3.98 0.87 -20.81
CA SER A 328 3.97 2.29 -20.46
C SER A 328 2.99 2.55 -19.32
N CYS A 329 3.31 3.51 -18.48
CA CYS A 329 2.49 3.85 -17.34
C CYS A 329 1.21 4.57 -17.76
N MET A 330 1.28 5.37 -18.84
CA MET A 330 0.11 5.97 -19.50
C MET A 330 -0.92 4.90 -19.91
N ALA A 331 -0.46 3.78 -20.47
CA ALA A 331 -1.35 2.67 -20.84
C ALA A 331 -1.94 1.97 -19.62
N ALA A 332 -1.12 1.67 -18.60
CA ALA A 332 -1.59 1.05 -17.38
C ALA A 332 -2.65 1.91 -16.68
N ASP A 333 -2.44 3.23 -16.59
CA ASP A 333 -3.33 4.19 -15.92
C ASP A 333 -4.71 4.24 -16.61
N ALA A 334 -4.71 4.48 -17.93
CA ALA A 334 -5.94 4.55 -18.72
C ALA A 334 -6.74 3.23 -18.67
N TRP A 335 -6.07 2.09 -18.83
CA TRP A 335 -6.75 0.79 -18.78
C TRP A 335 -7.23 0.43 -17.38
N ALA A 336 -6.50 0.78 -16.32
CA ALA A 336 -6.96 0.56 -14.96
C ALA A 336 -8.30 1.27 -14.70
N THR A 337 -8.43 2.53 -15.15
CA THR A 337 -9.70 3.27 -15.04
C THR A 337 -10.78 2.71 -15.97
N ALA A 338 -10.45 2.37 -17.23
CA ALA A 338 -11.41 1.80 -18.18
C ALA A 338 -12.06 0.50 -17.64
N LEU A 339 -11.23 -0.36 -17.06
CA LEU A 339 -11.65 -1.62 -16.46
C LEU A 339 -12.39 -1.40 -15.13
N ASP A 340 -11.99 -0.40 -14.34
CA ASP A 340 -12.74 -0.01 -13.14
C ASP A 340 -14.17 0.38 -13.53
N VAL A 341 -14.35 1.32 -14.46
CA VAL A 341 -15.67 1.77 -14.96
C VAL A 341 -16.52 0.61 -15.50
N ALA A 342 -15.90 -0.31 -16.24
CA ALA A 342 -16.61 -1.42 -16.87
C ALA A 342 -17.23 -2.40 -15.84
N GLY A 343 -16.72 -2.44 -14.60
CA GLY A 343 -17.14 -3.38 -13.58
C GLY A 343 -16.61 -4.81 -13.82
N PRO A 344 -16.75 -5.70 -12.83
CA PRO A 344 -15.89 -6.88 -12.71
C PRO A 344 -15.99 -7.89 -13.87
N GLN A 345 -17.21 -8.19 -14.37
CA GLN A 345 -17.39 -9.15 -15.45
C GLN A 345 -16.90 -8.60 -16.80
N ARG A 346 -17.26 -7.36 -17.14
CA ARG A 346 -16.84 -6.74 -18.39
C ARG A 346 -15.35 -6.39 -18.36
N ALA A 347 -14.81 -6.01 -17.21
CA ALA A 347 -13.38 -5.81 -17.02
C ALA A 347 -12.57 -7.06 -17.35
N ALA A 348 -12.97 -8.23 -16.82
CA ALA A 348 -12.30 -9.49 -17.12
C ALA A 348 -12.30 -9.81 -18.62
N GLN A 349 -13.43 -9.57 -19.29
CA GLN A 349 -13.55 -9.76 -20.73
C GLN A 349 -12.65 -8.78 -21.50
N LEU A 350 -12.70 -7.48 -21.17
CA LEU A 350 -11.88 -6.45 -21.80
C LEU A 350 -10.39 -6.72 -21.61
N ALA A 351 -9.97 -7.15 -20.42
CA ALA A 351 -8.59 -7.53 -20.13
C ALA A 351 -8.13 -8.68 -21.03
N SER A 352 -8.97 -9.69 -21.25
CA SER A 352 -8.66 -10.79 -22.17
C SER A 352 -8.68 -10.37 -23.64
N GLU A 353 -9.63 -9.53 -24.06
CA GLU A 353 -9.77 -9.03 -25.45
C GLU A 353 -8.59 -8.15 -25.87
N ASN A 354 -7.96 -7.47 -24.90
CA ASN A 354 -6.90 -6.51 -25.13
C ASN A 354 -5.52 -6.99 -24.65
N ASP A 355 -5.40 -8.27 -24.26
CA ASP A 355 -4.17 -8.91 -23.76
C ASP A 355 -3.49 -8.11 -22.63
N LEU A 356 -4.28 -7.74 -21.62
CA LEU A 356 -3.84 -6.93 -20.49
C LEU A 356 -3.47 -7.82 -19.30
N ASP A 357 -2.31 -7.58 -18.70
CA ASP A 357 -1.94 -8.14 -17.41
C ASP A 357 -2.69 -7.40 -16.30
N THR A 358 -3.71 -8.03 -15.72
CA THR A 358 -4.63 -7.36 -14.80
C THR A 358 -4.83 -8.16 -13.51
N LEU A 359 -5.03 -7.47 -12.40
CA LEU A 359 -5.58 -8.02 -11.16
C LEU A 359 -6.82 -7.22 -10.75
N LEU A 360 -7.95 -7.92 -10.66
CA LEU A 360 -9.23 -7.41 -10.18
C LEU A 360 -9.46 -7.89 -8.75
N ILE A 361 -9.79 -6.96 -7.86
CA ILE A 361 -10.15 -7.24 -6.47
C ILE A 361 -11.59 -6.78 -6.27
N THR A 362 -12.51 -7.72 -6.05
CA THR A 362 -13.95 -7.45 -5.89
C THR A 362 -14.39 -7.78 -4.47
N ARG A 363 -15.20 -6.93 -3.84
CA ARG A 363 -15.88 -7.24 -2.56
C ARG A 363 -16.94 -8.31 -2.84
N ARG A 364 -17.03 -9.36 -2.00
CA ARG A 364 -18.16 -10.28 -2.10
C ARG A 364 -19.42 -9.58 -1.61
N ASP A 365 -20.53 -9.80 -2.31
CA ASP A 365 -21.84 -9.37 -1.83
C ASP A 365 -22.19 -10.11 -0.54
N ASN A 366 -22.56 -9.37 0.50
CA ASN A 366 -23.31 -9.89 1.62
C ASN A 366 -24.76 -10.09 1.14
N GLY A 367 -25.04 -11.22 0.50
CA GLY A 367 -26.43 -11.65 0.34
C GLY A 367 -27.09 -11.74 1.73
N PRO A 368 -28.39 -11.42 1.88
CA PRO A 368 -29.06 -11.62 3.17
C PRO A 368 -28.92 -13.10 3.56
N THR A 369 -28.37 -13.35 4.75
CA THR A 369 -28.39 -14.70 5.33
C THR A 369 -29.85 -15.13 5.50
N THR A 370 -30.10 -16.43 5.50
CA THR A 370 -31.45 -16.99 5.67
C THR A 370 -32.13 -16.62 7.00
N ASP A 371 -31.43 -15.96 7.93
CA ASP A 371 -31.97 -15.47 9.21
C ASP A 371 -32.06 -13.94 9.33
N GLY A 372 -31.67 -13.17 8.30
CA GLY A 372 -31.74 -11.71 8.29
C GLY A 372 -30.66 -11.00 9.12
N THR A 373 -29.64 -11.70 9.62
CA THR A 373 -28.47 -11.08 10.24
C THR A 373 -27.39 -10.77 9.20
N LEU A 374 -26.85 -9.55 9.23
CA LEU A 374 -25.62 -9.23 8.51
C LEU A 374 -24.48 -9.95 9.23
N ASP A 375 -23.80 -10.88 8.54
CA ASP A 375 -22.63 -11.54 9.09
C ASP A 375 -21.41 -10.60 8.96
N GLU A 376 -21.10 -9.87 10.04
CA GLU A 376 -19.94 -8.98 10.14
C GLU A 376 -18.60 -9.70 9.89
N SER A 377 -18.56 -11.05 9.95
CA SER A 377 -17.36 -11.83 9.62
C SER A 377 -17.11 -11.99 8.12
N LEU A 378 -18.10 -11.69 7.26
CA LEU A 378 -18.00 -11.76 5.81
C LEU A 378 -17.60 -10.45 5.14
N GLU A 379 -17.68 -9.31 5.83
CA GLU A 379 -17.37 -7.97 5.29
C GLU A 379 -15.95 -7.81 4.74
N ASN A 380 -15.05 -8.75 5.07
CA ASN A 380 -13.66 -8.76 4.59
C ASN A 380 -13.35 -9.82 3.53
N GLN A 381 -14.36 -10.48 2.95
CA GLN A 381 -14.14 -11.47 1.89
C GLN A 381 -14.03 -10.81 0.52
N MET A 382 -12.81 -10.78 -0.01
CA MET A 382 -12.53 -10.36 -1.38
C MET A 382 -12.52 -11.56 -2.33
N ASN A 383 -12.84 -11.30 -3.59
CA ASN A 383 -12.60 -12.19 -4.72
C ASN A 383 -11.47 -11.62 -5.58
N TYR A 384 -10.55 -12.47 -6.00
CA TYR A 384 -9.40 -12.08 -6.81
C TYR A 384 -9.47 -12.75 -8.17
N MET A 385 -9.35 -11.96 -9.23
CA MET A 385 -9.27 -12.47 -10.60
C MET A 385 -8.06 -11.83 -11.28
N GLY A 386 -7.21 -12.64 -11.91
CA GLY A 386 -6.02 -12.13 -12.58
C GLY A 386 -5.89 -12.67 -14.00
N THR A 387 -5.24 -11.88 -14.86
CA THR A 387 -4.89 -12.24 -16.23
C THR A 387 -3.38 -12.10 -16.43
N GLY A 388 -2.85 -12.83 -17.42
CA GLY A 388 -1.44 -12.80 -17.81
C GLY A 388 -0.48 -12.95 -16.63
N THR A 389 0.47 -12.03 -16.48
CA THR A 389 1.51 -12.12 -15.43
C THR A 389 0.98 -11.96 -14.00
N LEU A 390 -0.24 -11.42 -13.83
CA LEU A 390 -0.88 -11.23 -12.52
C LEU A 390 -1.79 -12.40 -12.10
N ALA A 391 -2.08 -13.35 -13.00
CA ALA A 391 -2.92 -14.52 -12.69
C ALA A 391 -2.40 -15.33 -11.49
N ALA A 392 -1.09 -15.61 -11.46
CA ALA A 392 -0.46 -16.35 -10.35
C ALA A 392 -0.45 -15.57 -9.02
N ILE A 393 -0.61 -14.25 -9.03
CA ILE A 393 -0.83 -13.46 -7.82
C ILE A 393 -2.27 -13.64 -7.35
N ALA A 394 -3.24 -13.50 -8.25
CA ALA A 394 -4.65 -13.69 -7.92
C ALA A 394 -4.91 -15.07 -7.30
N ASP A 395 -4.38 -16.14 -7.89
CA ASP A 395 -4.54 -17.51 -7.38
C ASP A 395 -3.96 -17.69 -5.97
N ARG A 396 -2.79 -17.09 -5.70
CA ARG A 396 -2.19 -17.13 -4.36
C ARG A 396 -3.03 -16.38 -3.35
N MET A 397 -3.51 -15.19 -3.72
CA MET A 397 -4.34 -14.35 -2.84
C MET A 397 -5.69 -15.03 -2.54
N GLN A 398 -6.29 -15.66 -3.54
CA GLN A 398 -7.51 -16.45 -3.37
C GLN A 398 -7.30 -17.58 -2.36
N ASN A 399 -6.22 -18.36 -2.51
CA ASN A 399 -5.93 -19.52 -1.64
C ASN A 399 -5.48 -19.14 -0.22
N SER A 400 -4.71 -18.06 -0.06
CA SER A 400 -4.31 -17.56 1.26
C SER A 400 -5.51 -17.04 2.06
N GLY A 401 -6.49 -16.42 1.40
CA GLY A 401 -7.76 -16.03 2.01
C GLY A 401 -8.55 -17.23 2.54
N THR A 402 -8.63 -18.32 1.77
CA THR A 402 -9.34 -19.54 2.18
C THR A 402 -8.68 -20.23 3.38
N LEU A 403 -7.34 -20.27 3.43
CA LEU A 403 -6.62 -20.87 4.55
C LEU A 403 -6.78 -20.09 5.85
N ALA A 404 -6.75 -18.76 5.79
CA ALA A 404 -7.00 -17.89 6.95
C ALA A 404 -8.45 -18.04 7.45
N GLN A 405 -9.43 -18.15 6.55
CA GLN A 405 -10.83 -18.38 6.90
C GLN A 405 -11.05 -19.74 7.57
N ASN A 406 -10.46 -20.81 7.04
CA ASN A 406 -10.57 -22.14 7.63
C ASN A 406 -9.94 -22.19 9.04
N ALA A 407 -8.80 -21.52 9.26
CA ALA A 407 -8.18 -21.43 10.56
C ALA A 407 -9.02 -20.64 11.59
N ALA A 408 -9.72 -19.58 11.15
CA ALA A 408 -10.63 -18.82 12.01
C ALA A 408 -11.89 -19.61 12.37
N ALA A 409 -12.47 -20.37 11.43
CA ALA A 409 -13.60 -21.26 11.68
C ALA A 409 -13.25 -22.40 12.65
N ASP A 410 -12.06 -22.99 12.52
CA ASP A 410 -11.55 -24.01 13.46
C ASP A 410 -11.30 -23.43 14.87
N GLY A 411 -10.91 -22.15 14.96
CA GLY A 411 -10.77 -21.42 16.23
C GLY A 411 -12.09 -21.21 16.98
N ALA A 412 -13.21 -21.05 16.28
CA ALA A 412 -14.53 -20.99 16.89
C ALA A 412 -14.92 -22.33 17.55
N GLY A 413 -14.61 -23.45 16.89
CA GLY A 413 -14.81 -24.80 17.46
C GLY A 413 -13.86 -25.15 18.61
N PHE A 414 -12.72 -24.46 18.71
CA PHE A 414 -11.77 -24.61 19.81
C PHE A 414 -12.31 -24.03 21.13
N PHE A 415 -13.02 -22.90 21.10
CA PHE A 415 -13.62 -22.30 22.30
C PHE A 415 -14.79 -23.12 22.85
N GLU A 416 -15.63 -23.73 22.00
CA GLU A 416 -16.67 -24.66 22.46
C GLU A 416 -16.08 -25.90 23.15
N ARG A 417 -14.92 -26.39 22.68
CA ARG A 417 -14.24 -27.55 23.27
C ARG A 417 -13.46 -27.21 24.54
N MET A 418 -12.91 -26.01 24.66
CA MET A 418 -12.11 -25.59 25.82
C MET A 418 -12.90 -24.87 26.91
N GLY A 419 -14.10 -24.34 26.63
CA GLY A 419 -14.95 -23.66 27.61
C GLY A 419 -15.18 -24.44 28.92
N PRO A 420 -15.53 -25.75 28.88
CA PRO A 420 -15.69 -26.55 30.09
C PRO A 420 -14.39 -26.74 30.87
N ILE A 421 -13.25 -26.83 30.17
CA ILE A 421 -11.93 -27.02 30.79
C ILE A 421 -11.48 -25.71 31.44
N ALA A 422 -11.63 -24.57 30.78
CA ALA A 422 -11.30 -23.25 31.33
C ALA A 422 -12.14 -22.92 32.56
N LEU A 423 -13.44 -23.27 32.55
CA LEU A 423 -14.34 -23.11 33.71
C LEU A 423 -13.88 -23.97 34.90
N LEU A 424 -13.58 -25.25 34.68
CA LEU A 424 -13.09 -26.15 35.72
C LEU A 424 -11.74 -25.69 36.29
N THR A 425 -10.85 -25.21 35.42
CA THR A 425 -9.53 -24.70 35.84
C THR A 425 -9.67 -23.39 36.64
N GLY A 426 -10.58 -22.50 36.22
CA GLY A 426 -10.89 -21.25 36.93
C GLY A 426 -11.50 -21.50 38.32
N ILE A 427 -12.43 -22.46 38.44
CA ILE A 427 -12.99 -22.86 39.73
C ILE A 427 -11.90 -23.44 40.64
N GLY A 428 -11.03 -24.32 40.10
CA GLY A 428 -9.91 -24.87 40.85
C GLY A 428 -8.97 -23.79 41.37
N PHE A 429 -8.63 -22.81 40.52
CA PHE A 429 -7.76 -21.69 40.91
C PHE A 429 -8.41 -20.78 41.95
N ALA A 430 -9.72 -20.51 41.83
CA ALA A 430 -10.47 -19.73 42.81
C ALA A 430 -10.52 -20.40 44.20
N VAL A 431 -10.66 -21.74 44.24
CA VAL A 431 -10.63 -22.51 45.51
C VAL A 431 -9.25 -22.43 46.15
N VAL A 432 -8.17 -22.54 45.36
CA VAL A 432 -6.80 -22.40 45.86
C VAL A 432 -6.55 -20.99 46.41
N LEU A 433 -6.99 -19.95 45.69
CA LEU A 433 -6.87 -18.57 46.16
C LEU A 433 -7.67 -18.32 47.44
N ALA A 434 -8.87 -18.88 47.56
CA ALA A 434 -9.68 -18.79 48.78
C ALA A 434 -8.99 -19.50 49.96
N ALA A 435 -8.41 -20.69 49.74
CA ALA A 435 -7.64 -21.41 50.76
C ALA A 435 -6.38 -20.64 51.20
N MET A 436 -5.67 -20.02 50.25
CA MET A 436 -4.53 -19.15 50.53
C MET A 436 -4.95 -17.90 51.32
N ALA A 437 -6.06 -17.26 50.95
CA ALA A 437 -6.58 -16.09 51.67
C ALA A 437 -6.98 -16.42 53.11
N VAL A 438 -7.64 -17.56 53.33
CA VAL A 438 -7.94 -18.06 54.69
C VAL A 438 -6.64 -18.33 55.47
N GLY A 439 -5.63 -18.95 54.84
CA GLY A 439 -4.32 -19.18 55.45
C GLY A 439 -3.62 -17.90 55.90
N VAL A 440 -3.74 -16.81 55.13
CA VAL A 440 -3.18 -15.49 55.47
C VAL A 440 -3.96 -14.81 56.60
N ILE A 441 -5.29 -14.97 56.65
CA ILE A 441 -6.13 -14.36 57.70
C ILE A 441 -5.88 -15.01 59.07
N PHE A 442 -5.67 -16.34 59.11
CA PHE A 442 -5.43 -17.04 60.37
C PHE A 442 -3.95 -17.18 60.75
N GLY A 443 -3.04 -17.07 59.78
CA GLY A 443 -1.60 -17.04 59.99
C GLY A 443 -1.10 -15.64 60.30
N ARG A 444 -1.15 -15.20 61.57
CA ARG A 444 -0.53 -13.94 62.03
C ARG A 444 1.01 -13.95 61.89
N ARG A 445 1.53 -13.85 60.67
CA ARG A 445 2.94 -13.54 60.40
C ARG A 445 3.00 -12.36 59.42
N ALA A 446 3.67 -11.29 59.84
CA ALA A 446 3.94 -10.15 58.98
C ALA A 446 4.94 -10.57 57.88
N ILE A 447 4.54 -10.41 56.62
CA ILE A 447 5.44 -10.54 55.48
C ILE A 447 6.17 -9.20 55.35
N SER A 448 7.48 -9.21 55.54
CA SER A 448 8.33 -8.06 55.25
C SER A 448 8.53 -7.93 53.74
N GLY A 449 8.47 -6.69 53.25
CA GLY A 449 9.03 -6.32 51.95
C GLY A 449 8.05 -6.32 50.78
N SER A 450 7.14 -5.35 50.76
CA SER A 450 6.70 -4.69 49.52
C SER A 450 6.04 -3.39 49.92
N CYS A 451 6.37 -2.28 49.26
CA CYS A 451 5.66 -1.01 49.45
C CYS A 451 4.23 -1.17 48.93
N GLY A 452 3.38 -1.76 49.76
CA GLY A 452 1.97 -1.97 49.50
C GLY A 452 1.23 -0.65 49.55
N GLY A 453 0.75 -0.21 48.40
CA GLY A 453 -0.54 0.49 48.29
C GLY A 453 -0.69 1.83 49.03
N LEU A 454 0.40 2.59 49.25
CA LEU A 454 0.33 3.93 49.86
C LEU A 454 0.73 5.06 48.91
N ASN A 455 0.45 4.92 47.61
CA ASN A 455 0.68 5.99 46.62
C ASN A 455 -0.28 7.19 46.74
N ALA A 456 -1.13 7.25 47.77
CA ALA A 456 -2.18 8.26 47.89
C ALA A 456 -2.21 9.03 49.23
N ARG A 457 -1.09 9.05 49.98
CA ARG A 457 -0.97 9.97 51.13
C ARG A 457 0.24 10.89 50.96
N THR A 458 -0.06 12.17 50.79
CA THR A 458 0.87 13.31 50.88
C THR A 458 0.87 13.86 52.31
N ASP A 459 1.95 14.50 52.73
CA ASP A 459 1.96 15.35 53.92
C ASP A 459 1.42 16.76 53.59
N GLU A 460 1.41 17.66 54.58
CA GLU A 460 0.89 19.04 54.44
C GLU A 460 1.64 19.88 53.39
N ASP A 461 2.80 19.44 52.92
CA ASP A 461 3.61 20.10 51.88
C ASP A 461 3.52 19.41 50.50
N GLY A 462 2.71 18.34 50.37
CA GLY A 462 2.34 17.76 49.07
C GLY A 462 3.33 16.73 48.49
N VAL A 463 4.31 16.24 49.25
CA VAL A 463 5.35 15.34 48.72
C VAL A 463 5.08 13.88 49.13
N SER A 464 5.14 12.95 48.17
CA SER A 464 5.05 11.51 48.45
C SER A 464 6.41 10.95 48.87
N ARG A 465 6.43 10.02 49.83
CA ARG A 465 7.67 9.42 50.37
C ARG A 465 8.48 8.56 49.38
N CYS A 466 8.03 8.35 48.15
CA CYS A 466 8.84 7.72 47.09
C CYS A 466 9.70 8.71 46.29
N SER A 467 9.58 10.02 46.54
CA SER A 467 10.43 11.05 45.91
C SER A 467 11.89 11.04 46.39
N MET A 468 12.23 10.29 47.44
CA MET A 468 13.62 10.12 47.89
C MET A 468 14.52 9.33 46.91
N CYS A 469 13.96 8.70 45.87
CA CYS A 469 14.76 8.05 44.82
C CYS A 469 15.02 8.95 43.59
N SER A 470 14.56 10.21 43.60
CA SER A 470 14.68 11.11 42.43
C SER A 470 15.50 12.39 42.67
N SER A 471 16.08 12.58 43.86
CA SER A 471 16.97 13.72 44.16
C SER A 471 18.38 13.19 44.46
N PRO A 472 19.39 13.47 43.62
CA PRO A 472 20.73 12.91 43.80
C PRO A 472 21.43 13.54 45.01
N SER A 473 22.27 12.78 45.71
CA SER A 473 23.04 13.27 46.86
C SER A 473 24.10 14.30 46.44
N GLU A 474 24.58 15.13 47.39
CA GLU A 474 25.66 16.14 47.21
C GLU A 474 26.94 15.59 46.53
N GLY A 475 27.13 14.26 46.52
CA GLY A 475 28.24 13.62 45.80
C GLY A 475 28.11 13.69 44.27
N CYS A 476 26.90 13.71 43.73
CA CYS A 476 26.64 13.78 42.28
C CYS A 476 26.81 15.20 41.73
N GLU A 477 26.51 16.24 42.51
CA GLU A 477 26.73 17.63 42.08
C GLU A 477 28.23 17.94 41.91
N LYS A 478 29.08 17.46 42.83
CA LYS A 478 30.55 17.63 42.75
C LYS A 478 31.18 16.91 41.55
N LEU A 479 30.56 15.84 41.06
CA LEU A 479 31.04 15.12 39.88
C LEU A 479 30.67 15.86 38.58
N ARG A 480 29.52 16.57 38.58
CA ARG A 480 29.04 17.35 37.45
C ARG A 480 29.85 18.64 37.23
N GLU A 481 30.19 19.36 38.31
CA GLU A 481 31.09 20.53 38.24
C GLU A 481 32.50 20.20 37.72
N LYS A 482 32.97 18.97 37.94
CA LYS A 482 34.29 18.50 37.49
C LYS A 482 34.34 18.18 35.99
N ILE A 483 33.20 17.83 35.40
CA ILE A 483 33.07 17.46 33.99
C ILE A 483 32.87 18.69 33.11
N GLU A 484 32.26 19.76 33.63
CA GLU A 484 32.00 21.00 32.88
C GLU A 484 33.21 21.96 32.80
N ASN A 485 34.30 21.69 33.55
CA ASN A 485 35.53 22.52 33.59
C ASN A 485 36.79 21.82 33.02
N GLN A 486 36.62 20.83 32.14
CA GLN A 486 37.67 20.29 31.25
C GLN A 486 37.29 20.58 29.80
#